data_AF-A0A8T7BQC9-F1
#
_entry.id   AF-A0A8T7BQC9-F1
#
_cell.length_a   1.000
_cell.length_b   1.000
_cell.length_c   1.000
_cell.angle_alpha   90.00
_cell.angle_beta   90.00
_cell.angle_gamma   90.00
#
_symmetry.space_group_name_H-M   'P 1'
#
loop_
_entity.id
_entity.type
_entity.pdbx_description
1 polymer ?
#
loop_
_entity_poly.entity_id
_entity_poly.type
_entity_poly.pdbx_seq_one_letter_code
_entity_poly.pdbx_strand_id
1 'polypeptide(L)' 'SKTEAGQLAYNVAVAYEKLGRTEEAAQWAQKASEEYGNSQAKDILSGLEERKKLETNASGQMGLPL' A
#
# COMPACT_ATOMS: atom_id res chain seq x y z
N SER A 1 11.92 17.48 10.96
CA SER A 1 12.95 16.85 10.11
C SER A 1 12.32 15.97 9.03
N LYS A 2 13.02 15.75 7.89
CA LYS A 2 12.51 14.85 6.82
C LYS A 2 12.13 13.46 7.35
N THR A 3 12.83 13.00 8.39
CA THR A 3 12.55 11.77 9.13
C THR A 3 11.17 11.74 9.78
N GLU A 4 10.75 12.81 10.46
CA GLU A 4 9.45 12.86 11.15
C GLU A 4 8.28 12.88 10.17
N ALA A 5 8.42 13.64 9.07
CA ALA A 5 7.42 13.68 8.01
C ALA A 5 7.28 12.31 7.31
N GLY A 6 8.40 11.62 7.08
CA GLY A 6 8.39 10.24 6.56
C GLY A 6 7.74 9.24 7.51
N GLN A 7 7.87 9.44 8.82
CA GLN A 7 7.27 8.58 9.84
C GLN A 7 5.76 8.84 10.00
N LEU A 8 5.33 10.10 9.90
CA LEU A 8 3.92 10.47 9.82
C LEU A 8 3.25 9.87 8.57
N ALA A 9 3.87 10.05 7.40
CA ALA A 9 3.34 9.49 6.15
C ALA A 9 3.25 7.95 6.21
N TYR A 10 4.24 7.28 6.82
CA TYR A 10 4.19 5.86 7.08
C TYR A 10 3.02 5.46 8.00
N ASN A 11 2.83 6.15 9.12
CA ASN A 11 1.73 5.86 10.04
C ASN A 11 0.35 6.04 9.38
N VAL A 12 0.21 7.06 8.52
CA VAL A 12 -1.01 7.27 7.73
C VAL A 12 -1.25 6.10 6.78
N ALA A 13 -0.21 5.63 6.09
CA ALA A 13 -0.31 4.45 5.22
C ALA A 13 -0.77 3.21 5.98
N VAL A 14 -0.20 2.94 7.16
CA VAL A 14 -0.59 1.82 8.03
C VAL A 14 -2.05 1.95 8.49
N ALA A 15 -2.51 3.16 8.85
CA ALA A 15 -3.89 3.37 9.25
C ALA A 15 -4.87 3.04 8.11
N TYR A 16 -4.58 3.49 6.89
CA TYR A 16 -5.39 3.14 5.72
C TYR A 16 -5.36 1.64 5.39
N GLU A 17 -4.20 0.99 5.54
CA GLU A 17 -4.05 -0.45 5.38
C GLU A 17 -4.98 -1.22 6.33
N LYS A 18 -5.02 -0.83 7.61
CA LYS A 18 -5.93 -1.41 8.61
C LYS A 18 -7.41 -1.16 8.32
N LEU A 19 -7.73 -0.07 7.65
CA LEU A 19 -9.10 0.24 7.20
C LEU A 19 -9.47 -0.49 5.90
N GLY A 20 -8.55 -1.27 5.31
CA GLY A 20 -8.76 -1.95 4.03
C GLY A 20 -8.71 -1.01 2.82
N ARG A 21 -8.32 0.26 3.02
CA ARG A 21 -8.24 1.29 1.96
C ARG A 21 -6.86 1.21 1.30
N THR A 22 -6.68 0.18 0.49
CA THR A 22 -5.39 -0.22 -0.10
C THR A 22 -4.81 0.81 -1.07
N GLU A 23 -5.64 1.51 -1.84
CA GLU A 23 -5.17 2.57 -2.77
C GLU A 23 -4.56 3.76 -2.03
N GLU A 24 -5.25 4.25 -1.00
CA GLU A 24 -4.79 5.38 -0.18
C GLU A 24 -3.55 5.00 0.62
N ALA A 25 -3.52 3.78 1.17
CA ALA A 25 -2.33 3.26 1.83
C ALA A 25 -1.11 3.27 0.90
N ALA A 26 -1.28 2.89 -0.37
CA ALA A 26 -0.20 2.90 -1.35
C ALA A 26 0.30 4.33 -1.66
N GLN A 27 -0.61 5.30 -1.80
CA GLN A 27 -0.23 6.69 -2.06
C GLN A 27 0.60 7.29 -0.92
N TRP A 28 0.18 7.05 0.33
CA TRP A 28 0.91 7.56 1.50
C TRP A 28 2.24 6.83 1.72
N ALA A 29 2.29 5.52 1.48
CA ALA A 29 3.53 4.74 1.56
C ALA A 29 4.54 5.14 0.47
N GLN A 30 4.06 5.39 -0.75
CA GLN A 30 4.88 5.89 -1.84
C GLN A 30 5.49 7.25 -1.49
N LYS A 31 4.68 8.18 -0.98
CA LYS A 31 5.15 9.49 -0.52
C LYS A 31 6.17 9.37 0.62
N ALA A 32 5.93 8.48 1.58
CA ALA A 32 6.87 8.18 2.66
C ALA A 32 8.24 7.69 2.14
N SER A 33 8.24 6.81 1.13
CA SER A 33 9.46 6.25 0.54
C SER A 33 10.19 7.23 -0.38
N GLU A 34 9.48 7.88 -1.31
CA GLU A 34 10.10 8.72 -2.36
C GLU A 34 10.45 10.12 -1.88
N GLU A 35 9.55 10.77 -1.12
CA GLU A 35 9.73 12.17 -0.70
C GLU A 35 10.59 12.27 0.56
N TYR A 36 10.45 11.31 1.48
CA TYR A 36 11.11 11.33 2.78
C TYR A 36 12.18 10.26 2.98
N GLY A 37 12.33 9.32 2.03
CA GLY A 37 13.35 8.27 2.10
C GLY A 37 13.05 7.19 3.14
N ASN A 38 11.79 7.00 3.54
CA ASN A 38 11.43 6.01 4.56
C ASN A 38 11.40 4.60 3.96
N SER A 39 12.45 3.83 4.23
CA SER A 39 12.58 2.43 3.77
C SER A 39 11.49 1.50 4.32
N GLN A 40 10.89 1.79 5.48
CA GLN A 40 9.83 0.94 6.05
C GLN A 40 8.53 1.01 5.23
N ALA A 41 8.31 2.09 4.49
CA ALA A 41 7.12 2.23 3.65
C ALA A 41 7.14 1.30 2.43
N LYS A 42 8.31 0.77 2.05
CA LYS A 42 8.44 -0.20 0.94
C LYS A 42 7.76 -1.54 1.27
N ASP A 43 7.81 -1.96 2.53
CA ASP A 43 7.17 -3.19 3.00
C ASP A 43 5.64 -3.11 2.80
N ILE A 44 5.06 -1.95 3.13
CA ILE A 44 3.64 -1.67 2.90
C ILE A 44 3.31 -1.72 1.41
N LEU A 45 4.13 -1.10 0.54
CA LEU A 45 3.91 -1.14 -0.91
C LEU A 45 3.91 -2.58 -1.45
N SER A 46 4.90 -3.39 -1.08
CA SER A 46 4.97 -4.79 -1.52
C SER A 46 3.74 -5.60 -1.09
N GLY A 47 3.31 -5.47 0.18
CA GLY A 47 2.12 -6.18 0.65
C GLY A 47 0.81 -5.73 -0.03
N LEU A 48 0.73 -4.45 -0.43
CA LEU A 48 -0.41 -3.93 -1.18
C LEU A 48 -0.42 -4.42 -2.63
N GLU A 49 0.75 -4.48 -3.28
CA GLU A 49 0.89 -5.04 -4.63
C GLU A 49 0.49 -6.51 -4.69
N GLU A 50 0.89 -7.30 -3.69
CA GLU A 50 0.48 -8.71 -3.57
C GLU A 50 -1.03 -8.85 -3.43
N ARG A 51 -1.66 -8.04 -2.57
CA ARG A 51 -3.13 -8.01 -2.44
C ARG A 51 -3.81 -7.68 -3.76
N LYS A 52 -3.35 -6.64 -4.45
CA LYS A 52 -3.91 -6.22 -5.75
C LYS A 52 -3.77 -7.31 -6.81
N LYS A 53 -2.65 -8.05 -6.81
CA LYS A 53 -2.43 -9.20 -7.70
C LYS A 53 -3.40 -10.35 -7.37
N LEU A 54 -3.62 -10.65 -6.09
CA LEU A 54 -4.58 -11.67 -5.67
C LEU A 54 -6.02 -11.30 -6.09
N GLU A 55 -6.41 -10.04 -5.91
CA GLU A 55 -7.72 -9.53 -6.36
C GLU A 55 -7.89 -9.63 -7.88
N THR A 56 -6.87 -9.21 -8.64
CA THR A 56 -6.86 -9.31 -10.11
C THR A 56 -6.96 -10.78 -10.58
N ASN A 57 -6.22 -11.69 -9.95
CA ASN A 57 -6.25 -13.11 -10.28
C ASN A 57 -7.55 -13.79 -9.85
N ALA A 58 -8.18 -13.34 -8.77
CA ALA A 58 -9.50 -13.83 -8.34
C ALA A 58 -10.59 -13.39 -9.32
N SER A 59 -10.54 -12.15 -9.82
CA SER A 59 -11.46 -11.68 -10.87
C SER A 59 -11.28 -12.43 -12.20
N GLY A 60 -10.04 -12.85 -12.53
CA GLY A 60 -9.76 -13.67 -13.71
C GLY A 60 -10.25 -15.11 -13.62
N GLN A 61 -10.47 -15.65 -12.41
CA GLN A 61 -10.93 -17.03 -12.18
C GLN A 61 -12.45 -17.16 -12.04
N MET A 62 -13.21 -16.06 -12.08
CA MET A 62 -14.68 -16.07 -12.00
C MET A 62 -15.38 -16.10 -13.37
N GLY A 63 -14.64 -16.36 -14.45
CA GLY A 63 -15.19 -16.73 -15.75
C GLY A 63 -15.58 -18.21 -15.80
N LEU A 64 -16.54 -18.63 -14.97
CA LEU A 64 -17.16 -19.95 -15.13
C LEU A 64 -18.21 -19.87 -16.25
N PRO A 65 -18.12 -20.73 -17.29
CA PRO A 65 -19.14 -20.79 -18.31
C PRO A 65 -20.44 -21.39 -17.72
N LEU A 66 -21.56 -20.75 -18.02
CA LEU A 66 -22.88 -21.39 -18.05
C LEU A 66 -23.32 -21.51 -19.51
#